data_AF-A0A430UYH2-F1
#
_entry.id   AF-A0A430UYH2-F1
#
_cell.length_a   1.000
_cell.length_b   1.000
_cell.length_c   1.000
_cell.angle_alpha   90.00
_cell.angle_beta   90.00
_cell.angle_gamma   90.00
#
_symmetry.space_group_name_H-M   'P 1'
#
loop_
_entity.id
_entity.type
_entity.pdbx_description
1 polymer ?
#
loop_
_entity_poly.entity_id
_entity_poly.type
_entity_poly.pdbx_seq_one_letter_code
_entity_poly.pdbx_strand_id
1 'polypeptide(L)'
;MTFVNGLFIRFDIDPWVSTDGFNWSLPEQNPSSTNNLYGGTYGKGLYVVVGSSGTVLTSTDARRWTLQRTNSFAGLAEVAYGNDRFVAVGSSEILSSKDGVEWVSEMPSDRPMWSLADIIYAQGKFVAVGSKGLVLTSTR
;
A
#
# COMPACT_ATOMS: atom_id res chain seq x y z
N MET A 1 -11.33 1.01 0.89
CA MET A 1 -11.28 1.82 2.13
C MET A 1 -10.72 0.95 3.23
N THR A 2 -10.00 1.52 4.18
CA THR A 2 -9.42 0.81 5.33
C THR A 2 -9.71 1.55 6.63
N PHE A 3 -9.54 0.87 7.76
CA PHE A 3 -9.54 1.50 9.09
C PHE A 3 -8.20 1.23 9.76
N VAL A 4 -7.40 2.28 9.95
CA VAL A 4 -6.04 2.18 10.48
C VAL A 4 -5.76 3.32 11.44
N ASN A 5 -5.12 3.01 12.58
CA ASN A 5 -4.77 3.99 13.62
C ASN A 5 -5.91 4.92 14.03
N GLY A 6 -7.13 4.37 14.16
CA GLY A 6 -8.30 5.15 14.57
C GLY A 6 -8.95 6.01 13.48
N LEU A 7 -8.50 5.90 12.23
CA LEU A 7 -9.04 6.64 11.09
C LEU A 7 -9.56 5.69 10.02
N PHE A 8 -10.71 6.04 9.45
CA PHE A 8 -11.13 5.52 8.16
C PHE A 8 -10.40 6.27 7.07
N ILE A 9 -9.83 5.54 6.11
CA ILE A 9 -9.22 6.09 4.91
C ILE A 9 -9.93 5.50 3.69
N ARG A 10 -10.52 6.36 2.86
CA ARG A 10 -11.08 5.98 1.57
C ARG A 10 -10.10 6.35 0.47
N PHE A 11 -9.92 5.42 -0.45
CA PHE A 11 -8.98 5.52 -1.55
C PHE A 11 -9.74 5.86 -2.82
N ASP A 12 -9.39 6.97 -3.44
CA ASP A 12 -9.87 7.43 -4.75
C ASP A 12 -8.66 8.07 -5.45
N ILE A 13 -8.80 9.17 -6.18
CA ILE A 13 -7.65 9.98 -6.63
C ILE A 13 -6.86 10.61 -5.47
N ASP A 14 -7.56 10.89 -4.37
CA ASP A 14 -7.02 11.46 -3.13
C ASP A 14 -7.44 10.58 -1.93
N PRO A 15 -6.63 10.47 -0.86
CA PRO A 15 -7.01 9.76 0.35
C PRO A 15 -7.97 10.62 1.18
N TRP A 16 -9.23 10.22 1.31
CA TRP A 16 -10.19 10.89 2.19
C TRP A 16 -10.11 10.29 3.60
N VAL A 17 -10.18 11.13 4.63
CA VAL A 17 -10.10 10.69 6.03
C VAL A 17 -11.39 10.96 6.79
N SER A 18 -11.70 10.07 7.73
CA SER A 18 -12.84 10.20 8.64
C SER A 18 -12.53 9.57 10.00
N THR A 19 -13.00 10.19 11.08
CA THR A 19 -12.91 9.64 12.45
C THR A 19 -14.13 8.82 12.85
N ASP A 20 -15.23 8.94 12.12
CA ASP A 20 -16.52 8.31 12.45
C ASP A 20 -17.08 7.41 11.32
N GLY A 21 -16.46 7.42 10.14
CA GLY A 21 -16.89 6.67 8.96
C GLY A 21 -18.06 7.30 8.20
N PHE A 22 -18.62 8.41 8.69
CA PHE A 22 -19.78 9.09 8.11
C PHE A 22 -19.43 10.48 7.55
N ASN A 23 -18.58 11.23 8.26
CA ASN A 23 -18.12 12.56 7.88
C ASN A 23 -16.70 12.49 7.34
N TRP A 24 -16.51 12.93 6.09
CA TRP A 24 -15.25 12.78 5.36
C TRP A 24 -14.67 14.14 4.98
N SER A 25 -13.36 14.28 5.10
CA SER A 25 -12.63 15.48 4.70
C SER A 25 -11.47 15.13 3.76
N LEU A 26 -11.20 16.02 2.82
CA LEU A 26 -9.99 15.98 2.01
C LEU A 26 -8.75 16.28 2.87
N PRO A 27 -7.56 15.78 2.46
CA PRO A 27 -6.30 16.18 3.05
C PRO A 27 -6.06 17.69 2.95
N GLU A 28 -5.36 18.25 3.93
CA GLU A 28 -4.92 19.65 3.91
C GLU A 28 -3.89 19.89 2.80
N GLN A 29 -3.04 18.89 2.54
CA GLN A 29 -2.05 18.92 1.47
C GLN A 29 -1.96 17.55 0.80
N ASN A 30 -2.05 17.56 -0.53
CA ASN A 30 -1.93 16.37 -1.34
C ASN A 30 -1.07 16.68 -2.58
N PRO A 31 -0.07 15.87 -2.92
CA PRO A 31 0.83 16.07 -4.06
C PRO A 31 0.17 16.01 -5.45
N SER A 32 -1.17 16.03 -5.54
CA SER A 32 -1.92 15.93 -6.80
C SER A 32 -1.50 14.72 -7.64
N SER A 33 -1.61 13.50 -7.09
CA SER A 33 -1.54 12.32 -7.95
C SER A 33 -2.84 12.21 -8.75
N THR A 34 -2.77 12.19 -10.07
CA THR A 34 -3.96 11.89 -10.91
C THR A 34 -4.29 10.39 -10.97
N ASN A 35 -3.66 9.59 -10.10
CA ASN A 35 -3.66 8.14 -10.11
C ASN A 35 -4.64 7.61 -9.06
N ASN A 36 -5.30 6.50 -9.37
CA ASN A 36 -6.24 5.89 -8.45
C ASN A 36 -5.49 5.18 -7.32
N LEU A 37 -5.93 5.39 -6.09
CA LEU A 37 -5.45 4.72 -4.89
C LEU A 37 -6.33 3.50 -4.61
N TYR A 38 -5.71 2.41 -4.14
CA TYR A 38 -6.37 1.11 -4.02
C TYR A 38 -6.34 0.55 -2.60
N GLY A 39 -5.18 0.63 -1.95
CA GLY A 39 -4.94 -0.02 -0.66
C GLY A 39 -4.11 0.85 0.28
N GLY A 40 -4.09 0.50 1.56
CA GLY A 40 -3.39 1.30 2.56
C GLY A 40 -3.26 0.65 3.92
N THR A 41 -2.17 1.01 4.61
CA THR A 41 -1.81 0.48 5.92
C THR A 41 -1.26 1.56 6.84
N TYR A 42 -1.11 1.21 8.12
CA TYR A 42 -0.40 2.01 9.09
C TYR A 42 0.61 1.14 9.85
N GLY A 43 1.83 1.63 9.97
CA GLY A 43 2.90 0.94 10.65
C GLY A 43 4.05 1.88 10.97
N LYS A 44 4.79 1.62 12.05
CA LYS A 44 5.96 2.45 12.42
C LYS A 44 5.66 3.95 12.51
N GLY A 45 4.44 4.34 12.90
CA GLY A 45 4.05 5.75 12.96
C GLY A 45 3.68 6.39 11.61
N LEU A 46 3.60 5.61 10.53
CA LEU A 46 3.43 6.09 9.16
C LEU A 46 2.22 5.44 8.49
N TYR A 47 1.36 6.26 7.90
CA TYR A 47 0.34 5.84 6.95
C TYR A 47 0.98 5.69 5.57
N VAL A 48 0.68 4.58 4.91
CA VAL A 48 1.15 4.30 3.54
C VAL A 48 -0.07 3.90 2.72
N VAL A 49 -0.23 4.54 1.56
CA VAL A 49 -1.31 4.25 0.60
C VAL A 49 -0.67 3.96 -0.75
N VAL A 50 -1.21 2.97 -1.46
CA VAL A 50 -0.68 2.51 -2.74
C VAL A 50 -1.76 2.58 -3.84
N GLY A 51 -1.34 2.65 -5.11
CA GLY A 51 -2.26 2.84 -6.21
C GLY A 51 -1.71 2.48 -7.60
N SER A 52 -2.36 3.01 -8.63
CA SER A 52 -1.99 2.78 -10.03
C SER A 52 -0.60 3.33 -10.36
N SER A 53 0.04 2.77 -11.38
CA SER A 53 1.31 3.29 -11.91
C SER A 53 2.43 3.43 -10.86
N GLY A 54 2.53 2.48 -9.94
CA GLY A 54 3.53 2.48 -8.87
C GLY A 54 3.30 3.52 -7.78
N THR A 55 2.12 4.18 -7.74
CA THR A 55 1.87 5.28 -6.81
C THR A 55 1.98 4.81 -5.37
N VAL A 56 2.79 5.52 -4.58
CA VAL A 56 2.86 5.38 -3.12
C VAL A 56 2.76 6.77 -2.49
N LEU A 57 1.80 6.95 -1.58
CA LEU A 57 1.67 8.13 -0.75
C LEU A 57 1.97 7.78 0.70
N THR A 58 2.71 8.65 1.39
CA THR A 58 2.99 8.49 2.83
C THR A 58 2.56 9.70 3.62
N SER A 59 2.16 9.49 4.87
CA SER A 59 1.83 10.55 5.81
C SER A 59 2.07 10.10 7.25
N THR A 60 2.47 11.01 8.13
CA THR A 60 2.53 10.74 9.59
C THR A 60 1.25 11.12 10.31
N ASP A 61 0.38 11.92 9.70
CA ASP A 61 -0.82 12.50 10.31
C ASP A 61 -2.12 12.22 9.54
N ALA A 62 -2.03 11.55 8.39
CA ALA A 62 -3.09 11.31 7.40
C ALA A 62 -3.74 12.59 6.82
N ARG A 63 -3.18 13.77 7.08
CA ARG A 63 -3.67 15.07 6.61
C ARG A 63 -2.76 15.70 5.58
N ARG A 64 -1.45 15.46 5.68
CA ARG A 64 -0.46 15.90 4.71
C ARG A 64 0.22 14.69 4.12
N TRP A 65 0.05 14.51 2.81
CA TRP A 65 0.59 13.36 2.09
C TRP A 65 1.80 13.77 1.26
N THR A 66 2.74 12.85 1.10
CA THR A 66 3.91 13.01 0.24
C THR A 66 3.93 11.89 -0.77
N LEU A 67 4.12 12.23 -2.05
CA LEU A 67 4.25 11.25 -3.13
C LEU A 67 5.67 10.70 -3.10
N GLN A 68 5.78 9.39 -2.94
CA GLN A 68 7.04 8.68 -2.97
C GLN A 68 7.30 8.14 -4.37
N ARG A 69 8.54 8.32 -4.82
CA ARG A 69 8.98 7.77 -6.10
C ARG A 69 9.24 6.29 -5.92
N THR A 70 8.49 5.48 -6.65
CA THR A 70 8.86 4.09 -6.90
C THR A 70 9.48 4.00 -8.29
N ASN A 71 10.41 3.07 -8.49
CA ASN A 71 10.88 2.72 -9.84
C ASN A 71 9.92 1.73 -10.53
N SER A 72 8.65 1.75 -10.14
CA SER A 72 7.59 0.85 -10.58
C SER A 72 6.60 1.60 -11.45
N PHE A 73 6.08 0.92 -12.47
CA PHE A 73 4.95 1.38 -13.26
C PHE A 73 3.73 0.45 -13.13
N ALA A 74 3.82 -0.59 -12.29
CA ALA A 74 2.74 -1.54 -12.08
C ALA A 74 1.68 -0.97 -11.12
N GLY A 75 0.41 -1.35 -11.30
CA GLY A 75 -0.62 -1.04 -10.30
C GLY A 75 -0.40 -1.84 -9.02
N LEU A 76 -0.31 -1.15 -7.89
CA LEU A 76 -0.15 -1.74 -6.56
C LEU A 76 -1.51 -1.84 -5.89
N ALA A 77 -2.01 -3.08 -5.73
CA ALA A 77 -3.36 -3.36 -5.25
C ALA A 77 -3.52 -3.12 -3.74
N GLU A 78 -2.54 -3.57 -2.95
CA GLU A 78 -2.64 -3.50 -1.48
C GLU A 78 -1.24 -3.44 -0.83
N VAL A 79 -1.20 -2.95 0.41
CA VAL A 79 0.03 -2.86 1.21
C VAL A 79 -0.19 -3.34 2.64
N ALA A 80 0.77 -4.08 3.18
CA ALA A 80 0.78 -4.51 4.58
C ALA A 80 2.07 -4.07 5.29
N TYR A 81 1.97 -3.83 6.59
CA TYR A 81 3.13 -3.61 7.46
C TYR A 81 3.31 -4.76 8.45
N GLY A 82 4.55 -5.20 8.63
CA GLY A 82 4.93 -6.21 9.60
C GLY A 82 6.42 -6.52 9.54
N ASN A 83 6.97 -7.10 10.62
CA ASN A 83 8.41 -7.36 10.73
C ASN A 83 9.28 -6.13 10.36
N ASP A 84 8.90 -4.95 10.86
CA ASP A 84 9.56 -3.67 10.60
C ASP A 84 9.68 -3.25 9.12
N ARG A 85 8.76 -3.71 8.28
CA ARG A 85 8.77 -3.46 6.84
C ARG A 85 7.37 -3.33 6.26
N PHE A 86 7.23 -2.46 5.28
CA PHE A 86 6.07 -2.38 4.40
C PHE A 86 6.27 -3.28 3.19
N VAL A 87 5.23 -3.99 2.78
CA VAL A 87 5.22 -4.81 1.56
C VAL A 87 3.96 -4.49 0.77
N ALA A 88 4.14 -4.02 -0.46
CA ALA A 88 3.07 -3.75 -1.40
C ALA A 88 3.03 -4.82 -2.50
N VAL A 89 1.84 -5.20 -2.95
CA VAL A 89 1.64 -6.22 -3.98
C VAL A 89 0.74 -5.70 -5.09
N GLY A 90 0.87 -6.24 -6.31
CA GLY A 90 0.06 -5.79 -7.43
C GLY A 90 0.17 -6.61 -8.71
N SER A 91 -0.15 -5.98 -9.84
CA SER A 91 -0.39 -6.60 -11.15
C SER A 91 0.78 -7.34 -11.79
N SER A 92 1.97 -7.25 -11.20
CA SER A 92 3.16 -8.04 -11.54
C SER A 92 4.32 -7.63 -10.65
N GLU A 93 4.05 -7.15 -9.42
CA GLU A 93 5.09 -6.62 -8.56
C GLU A 93 4.85 -6.95 -7.09
N ILE A 94 5.96 -7.14 -6.39
CA ILE A 94 6.06 -7.11 -4.93
C ILE A 94 7.12 -6.07 -4.63
N LEU A 95 6.75 -5.00 -3.96
CA LEU A 95 7.69 -3.97 -3.49
C LEU A 95 7.82 -4.06 -1.98
N SER A 96 9.02 -3.81 -1.45
CA SER A 96 9.23 -3.70 -0.01
C SER A 96 9.98 -2.44 0.37
N SER A 97 9.70 -1.93 1.57
CA SER A 97 10.34 -0.73 2.11
C SER A 97 10.41 -0.76 3.64
N LYS A 98 11.54 -0.37 4.23
CA LYS A 98 11.70 -0.30 5.70
C LYS A 98 11.25 1.04 6.31
N ASP A 99 11.09 2.06 5.48
CA ASP A 99 10.81 3.43 5.89
C ASP A 99 9.61 4.06 5.17
N GLY A 100 9.03 3.37 4.18
CA GLY A 100 7.93 3.86 3.36
C GLY A 100 8.37 4.82 2.26
N VAL A 101 9.66 5.12 2.13
CA VAL A 101 10.22 6.11 1.19
C VAL A 101 11.03 5.40 0.11
N GLU A 102 11.95 4.52 0.49
CA GLU A 102 12.75 3.75 -0.46
C GLU A 102 12.10 2.39 -0.70
N TRP A 103 11.67 2.14 -1.95
CA TRP A 103 10.98 0.91 -2.34
C TRP A 103 11.82 0.07 -3.29
N VAL A 104 11.99 -1.21 -2.94
CA VAL A 104 12.79 -2.18 -3.71
C VAL A 104 11.87 -3.27 -4.26
N SER A 105 12.08 -3.66 -5.52
CA SER A 105 11.37 -4.79 -6.11
C SER A 105 11.92 -6.11 -5.57
N GLU A 106 11.04 -6.95 -5.05
CA GLU A 106 11.32 -8.28 -4.51
C GLU A 106 10.91 -9.40 -5.49
N MET A 107 10.59 -9.05 -6.73
CA MET A 107 10.16 -10.01 -7.75
C MET A 107 11.33 -10.93 -8.17
N PRO A 108 11.15 -12.26 -8.08
CA PRO A 108 12.06 -13.21 -8.71
C PRO A 108 11.99 -13.07 -10.24
N SER A 109 13.14 -13.13 -10.90
CA SER A 109 13.27 -12.98 -12.36
C SER A 109 12.58 -14.07 -13.19
N ASP A 110 12.18 -15.18 -12.57
CA ASP A 110 11.62 -16.37 -13.19
C ASP A 110 10.12 -16.59 -12.88
N ARG A 111 9.47 -15.64 -12.21
CA ARG A 111 8.05 -15.80 -11.85
C ARG A 111 7.11 -15.47 -13.01
N PRO A 112 6.05 -16.29 -13.22
CA PRO A 112 4.97 -15.92 -14.12
C PRO A 112 4.26 -14.65 -13.61
N MET A 113 3.89 -13.76 -14.54
CA MET A 113 3.26 -12.45 -14.32
C MET A 113 1.82 -12.54 -13.79
N TRP A 114 1.60 -13.22 -12.67
CA TRP A 114 0.30 -13.30 -12.03
C TRP A 114 0.09 -12.11 -11.10
N SER A 115 -1.11 -11.54 -11.18
CA SER A 115 -1.49 -10.40 -10.34
C SER A 115 -1.79 -10.85 -8.91
N LEU A 116 -1.24 -10.13 -7.95
CA LEU A 116 -1.58 -10.22 -6.54
C LEU A 116 -2.60 -9.12 -6.21
N ALA A 117 -3.66 -9.52 -5.52
CA ALA A 117 -4.81 -8.66 -5.24
C ALA A 117 -4.82 -8.15 -3.80
N ASP A 118 -4.28 -8.92 -2.86
CA ASP A 118 -4.35 -8.62 -1.43
C ASP A 118 -3.14 -9.20 -0.70
N ILE A 119 -2.77 -8.57 0.42
CA ILE A 119 -1.68 -8.97 1.30
C ILE A 119 -2.00 -8.64 2.75
N ILE A 120 -1.71 -9.58 3.64
CA ILE A 120 -1.76 -9.38 5.09
C ILE A 120 -0.45 -9.78 5.75
N TYR A 121 -0.17 -9.24 6.93
CA TYR A 121 0.86 -9.76 7.83
C TYR A 121 0.21 -10.47 9.01
N ALA A 122 0.45 -11.77 9.13
CA ALA A 122 -0.11 -12.61 10.19
C ALA A 122 0.87 -13.71 10.59
N GLN A 123 0.90 -14.04 11.89
CA GLN A 123 1.73 -15.13 12.44
C GLN A 123 3.21 -15.06 11.99
N GLY A 124 3.77 -13.85 11.96
CA GLY A 124 5.17 -13.64 11.59
C GLY A 124 5.45 -13.61 10.08
N LYS A 125 4.44 -13.71 9.22
CA LYS A 125 4.60 -13.83 7.76
C LYS A 125 3.71 -12.88 7.00
N PHE A 126 4.20 -12.44 5.84
CA PHE A 126 3.36 -11.87 4.80
C PHE A 126 2.67 -13.00 4.05
N VAL A 127 1.36 -12.88 3.87
CA VAL A 127 0.53 -13.79 3.08
C VAL A 127 -0.14 -12.96 2.00
N ALA A 128 0.21 -13.20 0.75
CA ALA A 128 -0.37 -12.52 -0.41
C ALA A 128 -1.19 -13.50 -1.24
N VAL A 129 -2.31 -13.03 -1.77
CA VAL A 129 -3.22 -13.82 -2.61
C VAL A 129 -3.40 -13.16 -3.97
N GLY A 130 -3.65 -13.97 -4.99
CA GLY A 130 -3.72 -13.49 -6.36
C GLY A 130 -4.52 -14.37 -7.30
N SER A 131 -4.46 -14.00 -8.58
CA SER A 131 -5.20 -14.68 -9.65
C SER A 131 -4.94 -16.19 -9.68
N LYS A 132 -5.96 -16.96 -10.12
CA LYS A 132 -5.92 -18.43 -10.25
C LYS A 132 -5.65 -19.18 -8.93
N GLY A 133 -6.01 -18.59 -7.80
CA GLY A 133 -5.82 -19.20 -6.47
C GLY A 133 -4.38 -19.18 -5.98
N LEU A 134 -3.54 -18.30 -6.54
CA LEU A 134 -2.16 -18.12 -6.09
C LEU A 134 -2.14 -17.64 -4.64
N VAL A 135 -1.36 -18.34 -3.80
CA VAL A 135 -1.03 -17.92 -2.44
C VAL A 135 0.48 -17.90 -2.30
N LEU A 136 1.01 -16.78 -1.82
CA LEU A 136 2.43 -16.59 -1.54
C LEU A 136 2.62 -16.30 -0.06
N THR A 137 3.66 -16.90 0.52
CA THR A 137 4.03 -16.63 1.90
C THR A 137 5.50 -16.29 2.01
N SER A 138 5.86 -15.30 2.82
CA SER A 138 7.27 -15.05 3.15
C SER A 138 7.85 -16.22 3.96
N THR A 139 9.09 -16.61 3.65
CA THR A 139 9.72 -17.81 4.23
C THR A 139 10.58 -17.56 5.46
N ARG A 140 10.94 -16.30 5.75
CA ARG A 140 11.61 -15.81 6.96
C ARG A 140 11.67 -14.29 6.90
#